data_AF-T1H328-F1
#
_entry.id   AF-T1H328-F1
#
_cell.length_a   1.000
_cell.length_b   1.000
_cell.length_c   1.000
_cell.angle_alpha   90.00
_cell.angle_beta   90.00
_cell.angle_gamma   90.00
#
_symmetry.space_group_name_H-M   'P 1'
#
loop_
_entity.id
_entity.type
_entity.pdbx_description
1 polymer ?
#
loop_
_entity_poly.entity_id
_entity_poly.type
_entity_poly.pdbx_seq_one_letter_code
_entity_poly.pdbx_strand_id
1 'polypeptide(L)'
;EIAKYDGVWKFESPERIVWKNDLGLVLKSKAKHAAISSKLSKKFTFTDKPLVVQYEVLMQNVQDCGGSYIKLLSDSPSLDLRQFNDKTPYTIMFGPDKCGNDIKLHFIFRHINPINGSISEKHSRKPKERLEEPFKDKLPHLYQLVINPDNTFQVSFDHKIVNEGSLLNDFQPPVNPPKEV
;
A
#
# COMPACT_ATOMS: atom_id res chain seq x y z
N GLU A 1 10.37 3.50 -19.88
CA GLU A 1 11.47 4.09 -19.08
C GLU A 1 11.39 3.54 -17.66
N ILE A 2 12.51 3.38 -16.93
CA ILE A 2 12.49 2.97 -15.51
C ILE A 2 12.41 4.25 -14.68
N ALA A 3 11.46 4.33 -13.76
CA ALA A 3 11.34 5.51 -12.91
C ALA A 3 12.56 5.59 -11.96
N LYS A 4 13.27 6.71 -11.99
CA LYS A 4 14.38 6.94 -11.08
C LYS A 4 13.84 7.33 -9.71
N TYR A 5 14.12 6.52 -8.69
CA TYR A 5 13.80 6.83 -7.29
C TYR A 5 14.91 7.68 -6.67
N ASP A 6 14.86 8.99 -6.89
CA ASP A 6 15.86 9.97 -6.42
C ASP A 6 15.28 10.99 -5.42
N GLY A 7 14.21 10.60 -4.73
CA GLY A 7 13.67 11.32 -3.58
C GLY A 7 14.65 11.35 -2.41
N VAL A 8 14.68 12.49 -1.69
CA VAL A 8 15.50 12.68 -0.50
C VAL A 8 14.64 12.40 0.73
N TRP A 9 15.14 11.54 1.61
CA TRP A 9 14.47 11.14 2.84
C TRP A 9 15.26 11.60 4.07
N LYS A 10 14.57 11.96 5.15
CA LYS A 10 15.18 12.32 6.43
C LYS A 10 14.40 11.73 7.59
N PHE A 11 15.11 11.41 8.67
CA PHE A 11 14.49 11.16 9.97
C PHE A 11 14.35 12.49 10.69
N GLU A 12 13.12 12.90 10.96
CA GLU A 12 12.82 14.17 11.64
C GLU A 12 11.51 14.05 12.43
N SER A 13 11.37 14.89 13.46
CA SER A 13 10.10 15.01 14.16
C SER A 13 9.05 15.66 13.26
N PRO A 14 7.76 15.33 13.43
CA PRO A 14 6.70 16.00 12.71
C PRO A 14 6.66 17.50 13.04
N GLU A 15 6.29 18.33 12.07
CA GLU A 15 6.14 19.79 12.20
C GLU A 15 5.24 20.13 13.40
N ARG A 16 4.16 19.38 13.56
CA ARG A 16 3.34 19.35 14.77
C ARG A 16 3.80 18.20 15.66
N ILE A 17 4.61 18.50 16.67
CA ILE A 17 5.10 17.51 17.64
C ILE A 17 3.93 17.03 18.51
N VAL A 18 3.55 15.76 18.35
CA VAL A 18 2.53 15.09 19.17
C VAL A 18 3.19 14.37 20.35
N TRP A 19 4.33 13.70 20.11
CA TRP A 19 5.12 13.01 21.12
C TRP A 19 6.59 13.42 21.06
N LYS A 20 7.21 13.52 22.25
CA LYS A 20 8.63 13.88 22.36
C LYS A 20 9.49 12.75 21.82
N ASN A 21 10.46 13.10 20.96
CA ASN A 21 11.41 12.19 20.31
C ASN A 21 10.81 11.16 19.34
N ASP A 22 9.53 11.31 18.97
CA ASP A 22 8.96 10.53 17.88
C ASP A 22 9.47 11.10 16.55
N LEU A 23 10.07 10.21 15.73
CA LEU A 23 10.70 10.56 14.47
C LEU A 23 10.01 9.78 13.34
N GLY A 24 9.60 10.51 12.31
CA GLY A 24 9.10 9.93 11.08
C GLY A 24 10.18 9.85 10.02
N LEU A 25 10.01 8.93 9.08
CA LEU A 25 10.73 8.96 7.82
C LEU A 25 9.99 9.91 6.86
N VAL A 26 10.59 11.06 6.58
CA VAL A 26 9.94 12.15 5.84
C VAL A 26 10.55 12.33 4.46
N LEU A 27 9.71 12.35 3.43
CA LEU A 27 10.08 12.73 2.06
C LEU A 27 10.24 14.26 1.97
N LYS A 28 11.43 14.72 1.58
CA LYS A 28 11.76 16.15 1.46
C LYS A 28 11.70 16.68 0.03
N SER A 29 11.81 15.80 -0.96
CA SER A 29 11.79 16.18 -2.38
C SER A 29 10.36 16.41 -2.87
N LYS A 30 10.13 17.51 -3.60
CA LYS A 30 8.89 17.77 -4.32
C LYS A 30 8.97 17.22 -5.74
N ALA A 31 7.83 16.76 -6.29
CA ALA A 31 7.67 16.36 -7.69
C ALA A 31 8.72 15.36 -8.22
N LYS A 32 9.09 14.37 -7.39
CA LYS A 32 10.01 13.28 -7.76
C LYS A 32 9.38 11.94 -7.44
N HIS A 33 9.68 10.92 -8.25
CA HIS A 33 9.44 9.55 -7.83
C HIS A 33 10.38 9.23 -6.68
N ALA A 34 9.80 8.78 -5.57
CA ALA A 34 10.54 8.51 -4.36
C ALA A 34 10.07 7.19 -3.78
N ALA A 35 11.02 6.33 -3.45
CA ALA A 35 10.75 5.12 -2.70
C ALA A 35 12.02 4.75 -1.94
N ILE A 36 11.83 4.05 -0.83
CA ILE A 36 12.88 3.31 -0.14
C ILE A 36 12.41 1.88 0.04
N SER A 37 13.35 0.98 0.31
CA SER A 37 13.03 -0.40 0.62
C SER A 37 13.88 -0.91 1.78
N SER A 38 13.35 -1.89 2.50
CA SER A 38 14.06 -2.61 3.54
C SER A 38 13.59 -4.05 3.55
N LYS A 39 14.44 -4.97 4.01
CA LYS A 39 14.05 -6.38 4.18
C LYS A 39 13.19 -6.51 5.43
N LEU A 40 12.15 -7.33 5.34
CA LEU A 40 11.47 -7.84 6.54
C LEU A 40 12.44 -8.74 7.32
N SER A 41 12.24 -8.80 8.64
CA SER A 41 13.04 -9.69 9.51
C SER A 41 12.85 -11.16 9.18
N LYS A 42 11.67 -11.54 8.67
CA LYS A 42 11.31 -12.88 8.22
C LYS A 42 10.45 -12.79 6.97
N LYS A 43 10.61 -13.74 6.06
CA LYS A 43 9.67 -13.90 4.94
C LYS A 43 8.29 -14.27 5.49
N PHE A 44 7.25 -13.73 4.87
CA PHE A 44 5.87 -14.11 5.15
C PHE A 44 5.38 -15.06 4.07
N THR A 45 4.70 -16.14 4.45
CA THR A 45 4.12 -17.12 3.51
C THR A 45 2.66 -17.31 3.85
N PHE A 46 1.79 -17.07 2.88
CA PHE A 46 0.34 -17.21 3.01
C PHE A 46 -0.01 -18.70 3.14
N THR A 47 -0.21 -19.16 4.37
CA THR A 47 -0.51 -20.56 4.72
C THR A 47 -1.71 -20.59 5.65
N ASP A 48 -1.49 -20.54 6.96
CA ASP A 48 -2.50 -20.75 8.00
C ASP A 48 -2.70 -19.52 8.91
N LYS A 49 -1.89 -18.48 8.74
CA LYS A 49 -1.94 -17.26 9.57
C LYS A 49 -2.41 -16.05 8.79
N PRO A 50 -3.16 -15.15 9.45
CA PRO A 50 -3.51 -13.87 8.84
C PRO A 50 -2.25 -13.02 8.63
N LEU A 51 -2.22 -12.29 7.53
CA LEU A 51 -1.29 -11.18 7.34
C LEU A 51 -1.93 -9.92 7.92
N VAL A 52 -1.20 -9.22 8.80
CA VAL A 52 -1.57 -7.89 9.28
C VAL A 52 -0.49 -6.91 8.86
N VAL A 53 -0.88 -5.87 8.12
CA VAL A 53 -0.01 -4.76 7.71
C VAL A 53 -0.60 -3.50 8.30
N GLN A 54 0.16 -2.80 9.13
CA GLN A 54 -0.29 -1.56 9.76
C GLN A 54 0.82 -0.53 9.76
N TYR A 55 0.49 0.70 9.37
CA TYR A 55 1.42 1.83 9.42
C TYR A 55 0.66 3.16 9.48
N GLU A 56 1.37 4.20 9.89
CA GLU A 56 0.84 5.55 9.98
C GLU A 56 1.39 6.42 8.85
N VAL A 57 0.56 7.34 8.36
CA VAL A 57 0.98 8.40 7.46
C VAL A 57 0.52 9.73 8.02
N LEU A 58 1.42 10.71 8.00
CA LEU A 58 1.13 12.09 8.33
C LEU A 58 1.39 12.98 7.11
N MET A 59 0.33 13.59 6.59
CA MET A 59 0.42 14.62 5.55
C MET A 59 0.70 15.98 6.19
N GLN A 60 1.97 16.29 6.38
CA GLN A 60 2.39 17.54 7.04
C GLN A 60 2.01 18.79 6.21
N ASN A 61 2.04 18.66 4.89
CA ASN A 61 1.73 19.71 3.94
C ASN A 61 0.54 19.30 3.05
N VAL A 62 -0.12 20.29 2.44
CA VAL A 62 -1.17 20.01 1.46
C VAL A 62 -0.58 19.20 0.31
N GLN A 63 -1.19 18.04 0.03
CA GLN A 63 -0.77 17.15 -1.04
C GLN A 63 -1.68 17.31 -2.24
N ASP A 64 -1.17 17.90 -3.33
CA ASP A 64 -1.93 18.05 -4.57
C ASP A 64 -2.06 16.72 -5.31
N CYS A 65 -0.91 16.07 -5.57
CA CYS A 65 -0.83 14.75 -6.18
C CYS A 65 0.38 13.96 -5.65
N GLY A 66 0.16 12.74 -5.18
CA GLY A 66 1.17 11.85 -4.64
C GLY A 66 0.57 10.61 -3.96
N GLY A 67 1.36 9.54 -3.89
CA GLY A 67 1.04 8.32 -3.16
C GLY A 67 1.85 8.20 -1.87
N SER A 68 1.23 7.66 -0.82
CA SER A 68 1.89 7.29 0.43
C SER A 68 1.58 5.85 0.83
N TYR A 69 1.41 5.01 -0.20
CA TYR A 69 1.26 3.57 -0.07
C TYR A 69 2.60 2.86 0.10
N ILE A 70 2.54 1.65 0.61
CA ILE A 70 3.66 0.72 0.70
C ILE A 70 3.45 -0.45 -0.28
N LYS A 71 4.56 -1.09 -0.66
CA LYS A 71 4.56 -2.34 -1.43
C LYS A 71 5.27 -3.43 -0.62
N LEU A 72 4.62 -4.57 -0.44
CA LEU A 72 5.25 -5.80 0.03
C LEU A 72 5.83 -6.53 -1.17
N LEU A 73 7.16 -6.49 -1.29
CA LEU A 73 7.89 -7.08 -2.43
C LEU A 73 7.73 -8.60 -2.45
N SER A 74 7.66 -9.19 -3.65
CA SER A 74 7.60 -10.64 -3.81
C SER A 74 8.93 -11.27 -3.42
N ASP A 75 8.88 -12.37 -2.67
CA ASP A 75 10.08 -13.16 -2.38
C ASP A 75 10.63 -13.78 -3.66
N SER A 76 11.94 -13.63 -3.88
CA SER A 76 12.65 -14.23 -5.01
C SER A 76 14.13 -14.36 -4.65
N PRO A 77 14.80 -15.46 -5.04
CA PRO A 77 16.26 -15.57 -4.92
C PRO A 77 17.02 -14.42 -5.60
N SER A 78 16.43 -13.78 -6.61
CA SER A 78 17.03 -12.68 -7.36
C SER A 78 16.71 -11.29 -6.80
N LEU A 79 16.02 -11.18 -5.66
CA LEU A 79 15.64 -9.90 -5.08
C LEU A 79 16.86 -9.18 -4.48
N ASP A 80 17.37 -8.17 -5.20
CA ASP A 80 18.39 -7.24 -4.72
C ASP A 80 17.81 -5.85 -4.51
N LEU A 81 17.66 -5.43 -3.25
CA LEU A 81 17.10 -4.12 -2.91
C LEU A 81 17.99 -2.95 -3.36
N ARG A 82 19.28 -3.18 -3.68
CA ARG A 82 20.15 -2.15 -4.27
C ARG A 82 19.76 -1.84 -5.72
N GLN A 83 19.02 -2.72 -6.36
CA GLN A 83 18.49 -2.58 -7.72
C GLN A 83 16.99 -2.26 -7.72
N PHE A 84 16.42 -1.96 -6.56
CA PHE A 84 15.00 -1.65 -6.40
C PHE A 84 14.57 -0.48 -7.28
N ASN A 85 13.46 -0.68 -8.00
CA ASN A 85 12.88 0.26 -8.94
C ASN A 85 11.37 -0.03 -9.13
N ASP A 86 10.71 0.76 -9.99
CA ASP A 86 9.27 0.67 -10.24
C ASP A 86 8.79 -0.65 -10.83
N LYS A 87 9.69 -1.41 -11.47
CA LYS A 87 9.41 -2.73 -12.03
C LYS A 87 9.71 -3.88 -11.06
N THR A 88 10.20 -3.58 -9.86
CA THR A 88 10.50 -4.62 -8.87
C THR A 88 9.21 -5.35 -8.49
N PRO A 89 9.15 -6.69 -8.64
CA PRO A 89 7.93 -7.44 -8.34
C PRO A 89 7.47 -7.27 -6.91
N TYR A 90 6.18 -7.01 -6.75
CA TYR A 90 5.51 -6.97 -5.47
C TYR A 90 4.33 -7.93 -5.41
N THR A 91 3.91 -8.26 -4.20
CA THR A 91 2.76 -9.15 -3.93
C THR A 91 1.55 -8.34 -3.52
N ILE A 92 1.72 -7.37 -2.63
CA ILE A 92 0.65 -6.48 -2.14
C ILE A 92 1.10 -5.02 -2.25
N MET A 93 0.23 -4.14 -2.70
CA MET A 93 0.34 -2.69 -2.53
C MET A 93 -0.83 -2.23 -1.66
N PHE A 94 -0.54 -1.46 -0.62
CA PHE A 94 -1.55 -0.99 0.33
C PHE A 94 -1.27 0.45 0.78
N GLY A 95 -2.30 1.30 0.78
CA GLY A 95 -2.22 2.64 1.37
C GLY A 95 -2.84 3.77 0.56
N PRO A 96 -2.80 5.01 1.09
CA PRO A 96 -3.46 6.15 0.50
C PRO A 96 -2.71 6.68 -0.73
N ASP A 97 -3.48 7.20 -1.67
CA ASP A 97 -3.02 7.88 -2.87
C ASP A 97 -4.01 8.99 -3.22
N LYS A 98 -3.50 10.18 -3.50
CA LYS A 98 -4.32 11.33 -3.89
C LYS A 98 -3.72 11.96 -5.12
N CYS A 99 -4.54 12.24 -6.12
CA CYS A 99 -4.17 13.09 -7.24
C CYS A 99 -5.32 14.01 -7.65
N GLY A 100 -5.17 15.30 -7.37
CA GLY A 100 -6.26 16.27 -7.49
C GLY A 100 -7.42 15.90 -6.58
N ASN A 101 -8.58 15.65 -7.17
CA ASN A 101 -9.79 15.19 -6.47
C ASN A 101 -9.89 13.66 -6.38
N ASP A 102 -9.09 12.90 -7.10
CA ASP A 102 -9.10 11.44 -6.97
C ASP A 102 -8.37 11.05 -5.69
N ILE A 103 -9.10 10.43 -4.76
CA ILE A 103 -8.56 9.90 -3.51
C ILE A 103 -8.86 8.41 -3.49
N LYS A 104 -7.82 7.61 -3.29
CA LYS A 104 -7.87 6.16 -3.26
C LYS A 104 -7.16 5.65 -2.01
N LEU A 105 -7.74 4.61 -1.43
CA LEU A 105 -7.04 3.72 -0.52
C LEU A 105 -6.78 2.43 -1.29
N HIS A 106 -5.56 2.27 -1.78
CA HIS A 106 -5.19 1.09 -2.55
C HIS A 106 -5.18 -0.12 -1.63
N PHE A 107 -5.82 -1.20 -2.08
CA PHE A 107 -5.45 -2.55 -1.72
C PHE A 107 -5.39 -3.35 -3.03
N ILE A 108 -4.17 -3.67 -3.44
CA ILE A 108 -3.90 -4.36 -4.70
C ILE A 108 -3.06 -5.59 -4.38
N PHE A 109 -3.39 -6.72 -4.98
CA PHE A 109 -2.50 -7.88 -4.98
C PHE A 109 -2.22 -8.37 -6.40
N ARG A 110 -1.06 -8.97 -6.61
CA ARG A 110 -0.68 -9.57 -7.89
C ARG A 110 -1.00 -11.06 -7.87
N HIS A 111 -1.92 -11.47 -8.74
CA HIS A 111 -2.37 -12.85 -8.89
C HIS A 111 -1.67 -13.51 -10.07
N ILE A 112 -1.15 -14.72 -9.84
CA ILE A 112 -0.59 -15.58 -10.89
C ILE A 112 -1.70 -16.51 -11.37
N ASN A 113 -2.04 -16.44 -12.65
CA ASN A 113 -2.98 -17.38 -13.25
C ASN A 113 -2.36 -18.79 -13.26
N PRO A 114 -2.98 -19.79 -12.62
CA PRO A 114 -2.39 -21.11 -12.48
C PRO A 114 -2.32 -21.90 -13.81
N ILE A 115 -3.06 -21.50 -14.84
CA ILE A 115 -3.14 -22.19 -16.13
C ILE A 115 -2.04 -21.68 -17.08
N ASN A 116 -1.92 -20.36 -17.24
CA ASN A 116 -1.02 -19.77 -18.24
C ASN A 116 0.17 -19.01 -17.64
N GLY A 117 0.27 -18.92 -16.30
CA GLY A 117 1.35 -18.23 -15.60
C GLY A 117 1.31 -16.70 -15.70
N SER A 118 0.31 -16.11 -16.36
CA SER A 118 0.20 -14.65 -16.48
C SER A 118 -0.03 -14.01 -15.11
N ILE A 119 0.58 -12.85 -14.90
CA ILE A 119 0.44 -12.10 -13.66
C ILE A 119 -0.44 -10.89 -13.92
N SER A 120 -1.47 -10.72 -13.10
CA SER A 120 -2.36 -9.55 -13.18
C SER A 120 -2.54 -8.91 -11.81
N GLU A 121 -2.60 -7.58 -11.79
CA GLU A 121 -3.00 -6.83 -10.61
C GLU A 121 -4.51 -6.95 -10.42
N LYS A 122 -4.91 -7.16 -9.16
CA LYS A 122 -6.28 -7.24 -8.71
C LYS A 122 -6.47 -6.08 -7.75
N HIS A 123 -7.38 -5.18 -8.05
CA HIS A 123 -7.64 -3.97 -7.27
C HIS A 123 -8.90 -4.15 -6.44
N SER A 124 -8.84 -3.90 -5.13
CA SER A 124 -10.02 -3.95 -4.29
C SER A 124 -11.03 -2.91 -4.78
N ARG A 125 -12.32 -3.19 -4.60
CA ARG A 125 -13.35 -2.16 -4.74
C ARG A 125 -13.05 -0.97 -3.82
N LYS A 126 -13.45 0.23 -4.25
CA LYS A 126 -13.27 1.43 -3.45
C LYS A 126 -14.06 1.32 -2.14
N PRO A 127 -13.52 1.82 -1.01
CA PRO A 127 -14.31 2.03 0.21
C PRO A 127 -15.59 2.80 -0.08
N LYS A 128 -16.65 2.54 0.70
CA LYS A 128 -17.93 3.27 0.56
C LYS A 128 -17.77 4.75 0.92
N GLU A 129 -16.94 5.02 1.93
CA GLU A 129 -16.66 6.37 2.42
C GLU A 129 -15.39 6.92 1.78
N ARG A 130 -15.43 8.20 1.40
CA ARG A 130 -14.28 8.90 0.85
C ARG A 130 -13.45 9.46 2.01
N LEU A 131 -12.20 9.01 2.13
CA LEU A 131 -11.28 9.39 3.20
C LEU A 131 -10.57 10.71 2.85
N GLU A 132 -11.20 11.83 3.18
CA GLU A 132 -10.65 13.17 2.89
C GLU A 132 -9.81 13.73 4.04
N GLU A 133 -10.10 13.28 5.26
CA GLU A 133 -9.50 13.69 6.52
C GLU A 133 -7.97 13.65 6.49
N PRO A 134 -7.32 12.56 5.99
CA PRO A 134 -5.86 12.45 5.96
C PRO A 134 -5.13 13.53 5.19
N PHE A 135 -5.84 14.22 4.30
CA PHE A 135 -5.26 15.23 3.42
C PHE A 135 -5.64 16.65 3.85
N LYS A 136 -6.34 16.81 4.98
CA LYS A 136 -6.90 18.10 5.43
C LYS A 136 -6.49 18.49 6.85
N ASP A 137 -6.56 17.56 7.80
CA ASP A 137 -6.42 17.88 9.23
C ASP A 137 -4.96 17.98 9.73
N LYS A 138 -4.01 17.51 8.90
CA LYS A 138 -2.58 17.45 9.22
C LYS A 138 -2.29 16.66 10.49
N LEU A 139 -3.03 15.57 10.68
CA LEU A 139 -2.82 14.61 11.76
C LEU A 139 -2.28 13.27 11.20
N PRO A 140 -1.57 12.50 12.03
CA PRO A 140 -1.21 11.14 11.67
C PRO A 140 -2.47 10.28 11.63
N HIS A 141 -2.59 9.44 10.61
CA HIS A 141 -3.67 8.46 10.51
C HIS A 141 -3.12 7.06 10.35
N LEU A 142 -3.81 6.10 10.97
CA LEU A 142 -3.45 4.70 11.02
C LEU A 142 -4.18 3.92 9.92
N TYR A 143 -3.42 3.25 9.06
CA TYR A 143 -3.94 2.37 8.02
C TYR A 143 -3.62 0.93 8.38
N GLN A 144 -4.64 0.07 8.40
CA GLN A 144 -4.47 -1.36 8.65
C GLN A 144 -5.11 -2.19 7.54
N LEU A 145 -4.39 -3.20 7.08
CA LEU A 145 -4.88 -4.27 6.21
C LEU A 145 -4.72 -5.60 6.93
N VAL A 146 -5.81 -6.35 7.05
CA VAL A 146 -5.83 -7.73 7.52
C VAL A 146 -6.28 -8.62 6.37
N ILE A 147 -5.53 -9.69 6.09
CA ILE A 147 -5.88 -10.73 5.12
C ILE A 147 -5.88 -12.07 5.84
N ASN A 148 -7.00 -12.76 5.81
CA ASN A 148 -7.18 -14.03 6.49
C ASN A 148 -6.93 -15.23 5.55
N PRO A 149 -6.56 -16.40 6.09
CA PRO A 149 -6.36 -17.62 5.31
C PRO A 149 -7.59 -18.11 4.54
N ASP A 150 -8.79 -17.71 4.95
CA ASP A 150 -10.06 -18.04 4.28
C ASP A 150 -10.38 -17.13 3.09
N ASN A 151 -9.40 -16.36 2.61
CA ASN A 151 -9.52 -15.36 1.54
C ASN A 151 -10.42 -14.17 1.88
N THR A 152 -10.73 -13.92 3.16
CA THR A 152 -11.36 -12.67 3.58
C THR A 152 -10.31 -11.60 3.86
N PHE A 153 -10.71 -10.34 3.76
CA PHE A 153 -9.87 -9.20 4.13
C PHE A 153 -10.68 -8.12 4.84
N GLN A 154 -9.97 -7.29 5.60
CA GLN A 154 -10.49 -6.11 6.25
C GLN A 154 -9.47 -4.97 6.11
N VAL A 155 -9.94 -3.80 5.72
CA VAL A 155 -9.18 -2.55 5.70
C VAL A 155 -9.77 -1.63 6.74
N SER A 156 -8.91 -1.12 7.62
CA SER A 156 -9.30 -0.18 8.65
C SER A 156 -8.50 1.11 8.56
N PHE A 157 -9.17 2.21 8.86
CA PHE A 157 -8.65 3.56 8.93
C PHE A 157 -9.01 4.12 10.31
N ASP A 158 -8.02 4.49 11.10
CA ASP A 158 -8.19 4.93 12.50
C ASP A 158 -9.10 4.00 13.30
N HIS A 159 -8.80 2.70 13.24
CA HIS A 159 -9.55 1.61 13.87
C HIS A 159 -10.98 1.37 13.37
N LYS A 160 -11.46 2.15 12.38
CA LYS A 160 -12.77 1.94 11.75
C LYS A 160 -12.63 1.11 10.49
N ILE A 161 -13.51 0.13 10.31
CA ILE A 161 -13.57 -0.66 9.07
C ILE A 161 -14.12 0.21 7.96
N VAL A 162 -13.35 0.39 6.89
CA VAL A 162 -13.74 1.19 5.73
C VAL A 162 -13.94 0.34 4.48
N ASN A 163 -13.39 -0.88 4.47
CA ASN A 163 -13.58 -1.85 3.40
C ASN A 163 -13.38 -3.27 3.95
N GLU A 164 -14.16 -4.23 3.47
CA GLU A 164 -14.05 -5.64 3.82
C GLU A 164 -14.68 -6.49 2.72
N GLY A 165 -14.28 -7.75 2.63
CA GLY A 165 -14.83 -8.68 1.64
C GLY A 165 -13.95 -9.88 1.40
N SER A 166 -14.05 -10.45 0.20
CA SER A 166 -13.28 -11.60 -0.25
C SER A 166 -12.31 -11.24 -1.37
N LEU A 167 -11.08 -11.76 -1.30
CA LEU A 167 -10.07 -11.65 -2.36
C LEU A 167 -10.58 -12.17 -3.71
N LEU A 168 -11.53 -13.10 -3.71
CA LEU A 168 -12.06 -13.74 -4.92
C LEU A 168 -13.16 -12.91 -5.59
N ASN A 169 -13.95 -12.17 -4.81
CA ASN A 169 -15.22 -11.60 -5.27
C ASN A 169 -15.23 -10.06 -5.28
N ASP A 170 -14.41 -9.43 -4.45
CA ASP A 170 -14.44 -7.98 -4.21
C ASP A 170 -13.28 -7.23 -4.87
N PHE A 171 -12.72 -7.83 -5.92
CA PHE A 171 -11.61 -7.31 -6.69
C PHE A 171 -11.91 -7.18 -8.18
N GLN A 172 -11.29 -6.19 -8.81
CA GLN A 172 -11.37 -5.94 -10.24
C GLN A 172 -9.96 -5.85 -10.85
N PRO A 173 -9.70 -6.52 -11.98
CA PRO A 173 -10.53 -7.57 -12.59
C PRO A 173 -10.74 -8.76 -11.61
N PRO A 174 -11.78 -9.59 -11.79
CA PRO A 174 -12.01 -10.73 -10.90
C PRO A 174 -10.84 -11.71 -10.95
N VAL A 175 -10.60 -12.43 -9.86
CA VAL A 175 -9.54 -13.47 -9.78
C VAL A 175 -9.87 -14.62 -10.72
N ASN A 176 -11.11 -15.11 -10.62
CA ASN A 176 -11.62 -16.14 -11.49
C ASN A 176 -12.32 -15.49 -12.69
N PRO A 177 -12.04 -15.93 -13.93
CA PRO A 177 -12.77 -15.45 -15.09
C PRO A 177 -14.28 -15.77 -14.96
N PRO A 178 -15.16 -14.96 -15.56
CA PRO A 178 -16.58 -15.29 -15.63
C PRO A 178 -16.76 -16.63 -16.34
N LYS A 179 -17.80 -17.38 -15.96
CA LYS A 179 -18.19 -18.59 -16.69
C LYS A 179 -18.57 -18.17 -18.12
N GLU A 180 -18.06 -18.88 -19.11
CA GLU A 180 -18.58 -18.77 -20.48
C GLU A 180 -20.07 -19.17 -20.46
N VAL A 181 -20.90 -18.36 -21.09
CA VAL A 181 -22.35 -18.55 -21.24
C VAL A 181 -22.64 -19.02 -22.65
#